data_AF-A0A509EBP2-F1
#
_entry.id   AF-A0A509EBP2-F1
#
_cell.length_a   1.000
_cell.length_b   1.000
_cell.length_c   1.000
_cell.angle_alpha   90.00
_cell.angle_beta   90.00
_cell.angle_gamma   90.00
#
_symmetry.space_group_name_H-M   'P 1'
#
loop_
_entity.id
_entity.type
_entity.pdbx_description
1 polymer ?
#
loop_
_entity_poly.entity_id
_entity_poly.type
_entity_poly.pdbx_seq_one_letter_code
_entity_poly.pdbx_strand_id
1 'polypeptide(L)'
;MKILLRALIAGSVLAPAGGAFAAPRTAILDVQNVSCVTCAPIVKKTLSRLDGVTQVTVVERGGTATATVTFDDDKVTAEALSGAATNAGYPSSVKEVRNAAADITGSPAQAR
;
A
#
# COMPACT_ATOMS: atom_id res chain seq x y z
N MET A 1 8.17 25.11 -61.86
CA MET A 1 7.04 25.99 -61.45
C MET A 1 5.98 25.07 -60.84
N LYS A 2 5.88 24.88 -59.52
CA LYS A 2 5.55 25.79 -58.42
C LYS A 2 4.04 25.73 -58.07
N ILE A 3 3.70 24.74 -57.24
CA ILE A 3 2.59 24.68 -56.25
C ILE A 3 2.92 23.45 -55.36
N LEU A 4 3.52 23.49 -54.15
CA LEU A 4 3.42 24.34 -52.97
C LEU A 4 1.99 24.52 -52.44
N LEU A 5 1.54 23.56 -51.62
CA LEU A 5 0.89 23.75 -50.30
C LEU A 5 0.50 22.35 -49.75
N ARG A 6 1.27 21.71 -48.86
CA ARG A 6 1.16 21.78 -47.38
C ARG A 6 -0.27 21.63 -46.85
N ALA A 7 -0.64 20.41 -46.46
CA ALA A 7 -1.65 20.14 -45.43
C ALA A 7 -1.23 18.91 -44.60
N LEU A 8 -0.14 19.09 -43.84
CA LEU A 8 0.18 18.27 -42.68
C LEU A 8 -0.66 18.80 -41.52
N ILE A 9 -1.74 18.12 -41.15
CA ILE A 9 -2.26 18.16 -39.78
C ILE A 9 -2.73 16.76 -39.41
N ALA A 10 -1.76 15.87 -39.19
CA ALA A 10 -1.99 14.72 -38.32
C ALA A 10 -2.09 15.29 -36.89
N GLY A 11 -3.29 15.74 -36.53
CA GLY A 11 -3.63 16.18 -35.18
C GLY A 11 -3.67 14.97 -34.27
N SER A 12 -2.51 14.57 -33.78
CA SER A 12 -2.30 13.56 -32.76
C SER A 12 -3.23 13.82 -31.57
N VAL A 13 -4.10 12.85 -31.30
CA VAL A 13 -4.94 12.75 -30.11
C VAL A 13 -4.03 12.82 -28.88
N LEU A 14 -4.04 13.95 -28.19
CA LEU A 14 -3.44 14.06 -26.87
C LEU A 14 -4.46 13.50 -25.86
N ALA A 15 -4.48 12.17 -25.73
CA ALA A 15 -5.19 11.53 -24.63
C ALA A 15 -4.47 11.91 -23.32
N PRO A 16 -5.18 12.39 -22.28
CA PRO A 16 -4.55 12.62 -21.00
C PRO A 16 -4.09 11.27 -20.45
N ALA A 17 -2.77 11.11 -20.30
CA ALA A 17 -2.20 10.07 -19.47
C ALA A 17 -2.61 10.37 -18.03
N GLY A 18 -3.80 9.90 -17.64
CA GLY A 18 -4.16 9.75 -16.25
C GLY A 18 -3.17 8.77 -15.65
N GLY A 19 -2.08 9.29 -15.11
CA GLY A 19 -1.16 8.51 -14.29
C GLY A 19 -1.97 8.02 -13.11
N ALA A 20 -2.35 6.74 -13.14
CA ALA A 20 -2.54 5.99 -11.91
C ALA A 20 -1.16 5.94 -11.25
N PHE A 21 -0.80 7.03 -10.55
CA PHE A 21 0.35 7.01 -9.68
C PHE A 21 0.03 5.98 -8.61
N ALA A 22 0.91 4.99 -8.48
CA ALA A 22 0.97 4.05 -7.38
C ALA A 22 0.94 4.85 -6.07
N ALA A 23 -0.25 5.05 -5.52
CA ALA A 23 -0.41 5.82 -4.32
C ALA A 23 -0.03 4.91 -3.17
N PRO A 24 0.83 5.36 -2.23
CA PRO A 24 1.13 4.58 -1.05
C PRO A 24 -0.18 4.20 -0.36
N ARG A 25 -0.30 2.93 0.04
CA ARG A 25 -1.43 2.42 0.80
C ARG A 25 -0.98 2.08 2.20
N THR A 26 -1.93 2.08 3.12
CA THR A 26 -1.71 1.68 4.51
C THR A 26 -2.62 0.52 4.83
N ALA A 27 -2.05 -0.63 5.16
CA ALA A 27 -2.78 -1.79 5.68
C ALA A 27 -2.69 -1.81 7.21
N ILE A 28 -3.79 -2.22 7.83
CA ILE A 28 -3.85 -2.55 9.25
C ILE A 28 -3.99 -4.07 9.33
N LEU A 29 -3.02 -4.70 9.96
CA LEU A 29 -2.92 -6.14 10.15
C LEU A 29 -3.10 -6.46 11.63
N ASP A 30 -3.91 -7.46 11.93
CA ASP A 30 -3.99 -8.07 13.25
C ASP A 30 -3.06 -9.27 13.28
N VAL A 31 -2.05 -9.22 14.17
CA VAL A 31 -0.99 -10.22 14.31
C VAL A 31 -1.18 -10.93 15.63
N GLN A 32 -1.24 -12.26 15.57
CA GLN A 32 -1.37 -13.12 16.75
C GLN A 32 0.00 -13.67 17.17
N ASN A 33 0.04 -14.25 18.37
CA ASN A 33 1.22 -14.92 18.92
C ASN A 33 2.41 -13.95 19.21
N VAL A 34 2.08 -12.72 19.61
CA VAL A 34 3.02 -11.63 19.95
C VAL A 34 2.98 -11.44 21.47
N SER A 35 3.33 -12.50 22.18
CA SER A 35 3.27 -12.60 23.65
C SER A 35 4.62 -12.39 24.35
N CYS A 36 5.71 -12.21 23.59
CA CYS A 36 7.05 -12.00 24.11
C CYS A 36 7.55 -10.60 23.72
N VAL A 37 8.33 -9.96 24.60
CA VAL A 37 8.98 -8.65 24.39
C VAL A 37 9.80 -8.58 23.09
N THR A 38 10.30 -9.72 22.61
CA THR A 38 11.08 -9.80 21.37
C THR A 38 10.24 -10.07 20.12
N CYS A 39 8.95 -10.40 20.24
CA CYS A 39 8.09 -10.75 19.11
C CYS A 39 7.75 -9.54 18.22
N ALA A 40 7.23 -8.41 18.75
CA ALA A 40 6.95 -7.25 17.90
C ALA A 40 8.17 -6.73 17.12
N PRO A 41 9.37 -6.61 17.71
CA PRO A 41 10.55 -6.21 16.95
C PRO A 41 10.85 -7.14 15.76
N ILE A 42 10.65 -8.46 15.92
CA ILE A 42 10.83 -9.43 14.85
C ILE A 42 9.77 -9.24 13.76
N VAL A 43 8.48 -9.13 14.13
CA VAL A 43 7.38 -8.88 13.18
C VAL A 43 7.64 -7.60 12.38
N LYS A 44 8.01 -6.52 13.06
CA LYS A 44 8.38 -5.25 12.42
C LYS A 44 9.52 -5.45 11.42
N LYS A 45 10.58 -6.15 11.83
CA LYS A 45 11.75 -6.39 10.97
C LYS A 45 11.41 -7.26 9.76
N THR A 46 10.55 -8.27 9.90
CA THR A 46 10.09 -9.10 8.79
C THR A 46 9.32 -8.27 7.76
N LEU A 47 8.35 -7.46 8.22
CA LEU A 47 7.54 -6.63 7.34
C LEU A 47 8.36 -5.53 6.66
N SER A 48 9.31 -4.90 7.38
CA SER A 48 10.19 -3.87 6.81
C SER A 48 11.20 -4.39 5.79
N ARG A 49 11.39 -5.71 5.65
CA ARG A 49 12.27 -6.30 4.64
C ARG A 49 11.57 -6.54 3.30
N LEU A 50 10.25 -6.43 3.25
CA LEU A 50 9.50 -6.64 2.01
C LEU A 50 9.70 -5.46 1.08
N ASP A 51 10.01 -5.75 -0.19
CA ASP A 51 10.17 -4.73 -1.21
C ASP A 51 8.84 -4.00 -1.44
N GLY A 52 8.88 -2.67 -1.32
CA GLY A 52 7.69 -1.82 -1.40
C GLY A 52 7.11 -1.40 -0.05
N VAL A 53 7.62 -1.91 1.08
CA VAL A 53 7.24 -1.39 2.40
C VAL A 53 8.06 -0.15 2.75
N THR A 54 7.37 0.95 3.03
CA THR A 54 8.00 2.24 3.38
C THR A 54 8.00 2.47 4.89
N GLN A 55 6.94 2.06 5.59
CA GLN A 55 6.81 2.30 7.02
C GLN A 55 6.07 1.16 7.71
N VAL A 56 6.52 0.79 8.92
CA VAL A 56 5.89 -0.22 9.75
C VAL A 56 5.80 0.27 11.20
N THR A 57 4.58 0.28 11.73
CA THR A 57 4.28 0.55 13.14
C THR A 57 3.60 -0.67 13.72
N VAL A 58 4.06 -1.16 14.86
CA VAL A 58 3.47 -2.30 15.55
C VAL A 58 3.12 -1.87 16.97
N VAL A 59 1.88 -2.10 17.37
CA VAL A 59 1.37 -1.80 18.72
C VAL A 59 0.90 -3.11 19.34
N GLU A 60 1.56 -3.56 20.39
CA GLU A 60 1.19 -4.78 21.12
C GLU A 60 0.17 -4.48 22.23
N ARG A 61 -0.80 -5.38 22.40
CA ARG A 61 -1.76 -5.36 23.49
C ARG A 61 -2.12 -6.79 23.90
N GLY A 62 -1.65 -7.23 25.06
CA GLY A 62 -2.16 -8.46 25.70
C GLY A 62 -1.94 -9.76 24.91
N GLY A 63 -0.85 -9.88 24.15
CA GLY A 63 -0.52 -11.08 23.37
C GLY A 63 -0.91 -11.03 21.89
N THR A 64 -1.61 -9.99 21.47
CA THR A 64 -1.85 -9.64 20.06
C THR A 64 -1.16 -8.32 19.71
N ALA A 65 -0.94 -8.08 18.43
CA ALA A 65 -0.41 -6.81 17.94
C ALA A 65 -1.18 -6.30 16.74
N THR A 66 -1.34 -4.99 16.68
CA THR A 66 -1.84 -4.28 15.50
C THR A 66 -0.64 -3.73 14.74
N ALA A 67 -0.42 -4.25 13.53
CA ALA A 67 0.64 -3.79 12.64
C ALA A 67 0.06 -2.89 11.54
N THR A 68 0.41 -1.61 11.58
CA THR A 68 0.09 -0.62 10.55
C THR A 68 1.26 -0.52 9.59
N VAL A 69 1.06 -0.91 8.34
CA VAL A 69 2.11 -0.98 7.32
C VAL A 69 1.74 -0.06 6.17
N THR A 70 2.61 0.91 5.87
CA THR A 70 2.53 1.70 4.65
C THR A 70 3.38 1.05 3.57
N PHE A 71 2.76 0.72 2.44
CA PHE A 71 3.36 -0.02 1.35
C PHE A 71 2.94 0.55 -0.02
N ASP A 72 3.72 0.22 -1.03
CA ASP A 72 3.46 0.48 -2.43
C ASP A 72 2.66 -0.68 -3.04
N ASP A 73 1.42 -0.42 -3.41
CA ASP A 73 0.47 -1.43 -3.93
C ASP A 73 0.89 -1.98 -5.31
N ASP A 74 1.80 -1.32 -6.01
CA ASP A 74 2.38 -1.83 -7.26
C ASP A 74 3.45 -2.91 -7.01
N LYS A 75 4.01 -2.97 -5.80
CA LYS A 75 5.11 -3.87 -5.44
C LYS A 75 4.70 -5.00 -4.51
N VAL A 76 3.81 -4.72 -3.57
CA VAL A 76 3.37 -5.68 -2.55
C VAL A 76 1.91 -5.44 -2.21
N THR A 77 1.16 -6.49 -1.92
CA THR A 77 -0.25 -6.38 -1.52
C THR A 77 -0.42 -6.64 -0.02
N ALA A 78 -1.54 -6.22 0.55
CA ALA A 78 -1.84 -6.44 1.96
C ALA A 78 -1.89 -7.94 2.34
N GLU A 79 -2.34 -8.80 1.42
CA GLU A 79 -2.36 -10.26 1.59
C GLU A 79 -0.95 -10.84 1.55
N ALA A 80 -0.05 -10.28 0.73
CA ALA A 80 1.36 -10.67 0.73
C ALA A 80 2.04 -10.28 2.05
N LEU A 81 1.71 -9.11 2.62
CA LEU A 81 2.18 -8.70 3.95
C LEU A 81 1.71 -9.67 5.04
N SER A 82 0.42 -10.03 5.04
CA SER A 82 -0.13 -10.96 6.03
C SER A 82 0.44 -12.37 5.87
N GLY A 83 0.60 -12.83 4.63
CA GLY A 83 1.25 -14.10 4.30
C GLY A 83 2.69 -14.14 4.77
N ALA A 84 3.47 -13.07 4.56
CA ALA A 84 4.85 -12.99 5.00
C ALA A 84 4.99 -13.05 6.53
N ALA A 85 4.13 -12.34 7.27
CA ALA A 85 4.09 -12.44 8.73
C ALA A 85 3.69 -13.84 9.19
N THR A 86 2.70 -14.46 8.55
CA THR A 86 2.25 -15.83 8.86
C THR A 86 3.35 -16.86 8.60
N ASN A 87 4.05 -16.75 7.48
CA ASN A 87 5.19 -17.61 7.13
C ASN A 87 6.36 -17.46 8.10
N ALA A 88 6.51 -16.30 8.75
CA ALA A 88 7.48 -16.07 9.80
C ALA A 88 7.04 -16.61 11.18
N GLY A 89 5.89 -17.29 11.28
CA GLY A 89 5.37 -17.85 12.53
C GLY A 89 4.44 -16.93 13.31
N TYR A 90 3.99 -15.83 12.70
CA TYR A 90 3.08 -14.85 13.28
C TYR A 90 1.78 -14.81 12.47
N PRO A 91 0.81 -15.68 12.78
CA PRO A 91 -0.47 -15.71 12.08
C PRO A 91 -1.08 -14.31 12.06
N SER A 92 -1.38 -13.80 10.86
CA SER A 92 -1.89 -12.45 10.72
C SER A 92 -3.05 -12.35 9.74
N SER A 93 -3.92 -11.37 9.96
CA SER A 93 -5.09 -11.10 9.14
C SER A 93 -5.17 -9.63 8.79
N VAL A 94 -5.55 -9.32 7.55
CA VAL A 94 -5.79 -7.94 7.12
C VAL A 94 -7.13 -7.49 7.70
N LYS A 95 -7.11 -6.42 8.50
CA LYS A 95 -8.32 -5.78 9.04
C LYS A 95 -8.83 -4.69 8.13
N GLU A 96 -7.91 -3.90 7.57
CA GLU A 96 -8.25 -2.75 6.75
C GLU A 96 -7.10 -2.45 5.78
N VAL A 97 -7.44 -1.97 4.59
CA VAL A 97 -6.49 -1.39 3.64
C VAL A 97 -7.06 -0.06 3.19
N ARG A 98 -6.32 1.02 3.42
CA ARG A 98 -6.71 2.37 3.03
C ARG A 98 -5.68 2.98 2.09
N ASN A 99 -6.16 3.74 1.11
CA ASN A 99 -5.30 4.48 0.20
C ASN A 99 -4.81 5.75 0.90
N ALA A 100 -3.51 6.01 0.97
CA ALA A 100 -3.03 7.26 1.59
C ALA A 100 -3.48 8.50 0.79
N ALA A 101 -3.79 8.35 -0.51
CA ALA A 101 -4.38 9.41 -1.32
C ALA A 101 -5.84 9.76 -0.94
N ALA A 102 -6.57 8.86 -0.27
CA ALA A 102 -7.92 9.13 0.21
C ALA A 102 -7.95 10.04 1.45
N ASP A 103 -6.80 10.27 2.10
CA ASP A 103 -6.70 11.19 3.25
C ASP A 103 -6.56 12.66 2.80
N ILE A 104 -6.17 12.95 1.54
CA ILE A 104 -5.98 14.33 1.04
C ILE A 104 -7.26 14.89 0.38
N THR A 105 -8.08 14.03 -0.23
CA THR A 105 -9.43 14.40 -0.68
C THR A 105 -10.40 13.84 0.33
N GLY A 106 -10.87 14.67 1.27
CA GLY A 106 -11.74 14.27 2.38
C GLY A 106 -12.68 13.13 2.00
N SER A 107 -12.47 11.99 2.64
CA SER A 107 -13.32 10.81 2.59
C SER A 107 -14.81 11.19 2.62
N PRO A 108 -15.63 10.85 1.62
CA PRO A 108 -17.07 10.79 1.78
C PRO A 108 -17.40 9.43 2.40
N ALA A 109 -16.89 9.14 3.59
CA ALA A 109 -17.41 8.08 4.44
C ALA A 109 -18.11 8.74 5.62
N GLN A 110 -19.27 9.36 5.37
CA GLN A 110 -20.36 9.63 6.32
C GLN A 110 -21.38 10.60 5.70
N ALA A 111 -22.24 10.10 4.81
CA ALA A 111 -23.53 10.74 4.54
C ALA A 111 -24.60 9.67 4.70
N ARG A 112 -25.12 9.57 5.91
CA ARG A 112 -26.40 8.95 6.20
C ARG A 112 -27.31 10.01 6.80
#